data_AF-A0A7Y7I0B8-F1
#
_entry.id   AF-A0A7Y7I0B8-F1
#
_cell.length_a   1.000
_cell.length_b   1.000
_cell.length_c   1.000
_cell.angle_alpha   90.00
_cell.angle_beta   90.00
_cell.angle_gamma   90.00
#
_symmetry.space_group_name_H-M   'P 1'
#
loop_
_entity.id
_entity.type
_entity.pdbx_description
1 polymer ?
#
loop_
_entity_poly.entity_id
_entity_poly.type
_entity_poly.pdbx_seq_one_letter_code
_entity_poly.pdbx_strand_id
1 'polypeptide(L)'
;MQIFPDYISKLNYCLHVMSDDELDDFYINDAGCRAKLFDAMEADFHRFGPESRKRVLDAIEFILSSGNIEKYWRAVVPHEVPLDEVEDKPGYLRSLYEKLTGHMPSPRGLGSDVEVVYGRHSIDTRT
;
A
#
# COMPACT_ATOMS: atom_id res chain seq x y z
N MET A 1 -16.65 10.03 -5.04
CA MET A 1 -15.92 8.75 -5.21
C MET A 1 -15.53 8.24 -3.84
N GLN A 2 -15.64 6.95 -3.57
CA GLN A 2 -15.19 6.36 -2.29
C GLN A 2 -13.75 5.88 -2.40
N ILE A 3 -12.92 6.27 -1.46
CA ILE A 3 -11.54 5.79 -1.30
C ILE A 3 -11.47 4.95 -0.03
N PHE A 4 -10.79 3.81 -0.12
CA PHE A 4 -10.62 2.87 1.00
C PHE A 4 -9.12 2.71 1.31
N PRO A 5 -8.50 3.63 2.06
CA PRO A 5 -7.06 3.62 2.30
C PRO A 5 -6.57 2.29 2.92
N ASP A 6 -7.38 1.68 3.77
CA ASP A 6 -7.07 0.44 4.48
C ASP A 6 -6.85 -0.76 3.54
N TYR A 7 -7.25 -0.69 2.27
CA TYR A 7 -6.95 -1.74 1.29
C TYR A 7 -5.45 -1.88 1.02
N ILE A 8 -4.66 -0.80 1.16
CA ILE A 8 -3.21 -0.88 1.02
C ILE A 8 -2.62 -1.73 2.16
N SER A 9 -3.10 -1.55 3.40
CA SER A 9 -2.64 -2.33 4.55
C SER A 9 -2.78 -3.84 4.36
N LYS A 10 -3.70 -4.28 3.50
CA LYS A 10 -3.93 -5.69 3.22
C LYS A 10 -2.80 -6.36 2.46
N LEU A 11 -1.98 -5.59 1.75
CA LEU A 11 -0.78 -6.09 1.08
C LEU A 11 0.33 -6.43 2.07
N ASN A 12 0.28 -5.90 3.29
CA ASN A 12 1.28 -6.17 4.33
C ASN A 12 1.13 -7.54 4.99
N TYR A 13 0.23 -8.41 4.51
CA TYR A 13 0.06 -9.74 5.10
C TYR A 13 1.37 -10.54 5.13
N CYS A 14 2.21 -10.34 4.11
CA CYS A 14 3.56 -10.92 4.04
C CYS A 14 4.43 -10.60 5.28
N LEU A 15 4.29 -9.42 5.89
CA LEU A 15 5.04 -9.05 7.09
C LEU A 15 4.58 -9.85 8.33
N HIS A 16 3.32 -10.27 8.38
CA HIS A 16 2.81 -11.10 9.48
C HIS A 16 3.21 -12.57 9.39
N VAL A 17 3.75 -13.01 8.24
CA VAL A 17 4.21 -14.41 8.04
C VAL A 17 5.72 -14.53 8.03
N MET A 18 6.46 -13.42 8.07
CA MET A 18 7.91 -13.43 8.28
C MET A 18 8.23 -13.94 9.68
N SER A 19 9.34 -14.67 9.83
CA SER A 19 9.85 -15.08 11.14
C SER A 19 10.38 -13.88 11.93
N ASP A 20 10.53 -14.05 13.25
CA ASP A 20 11.14 -13.03 14.11
C ASP A 20 12.55 -12.67 13.62
N ASP A 21 13.36 -13.67 13.23
CA ASP A 21 14.71 -13.46 12.67
C ASP A 21 14.66 -12.65 11.35
N GLU A 22 13.68 -12.92 10.49
CA GLU A 22 13.49 -12.18 9.24
C GLU A 22 13.07 -10.73 9.49
N LEU A 23 12.28 -10.49 10.53
CA LEU A 23 11.86 -9.15 10.95
C LEU A 23 13.02 -8.37 11.60
N ASP A 24 13.86 -9.03 12.40
CA ASP A 24 15.05 -8.42 13.01
C ASP A 24 16.06 -7.94 11.96
N ASP A 25 16.19 -8.66 10.85
CA ASP A 25 17.06 -8.30 9.72
C ASP A 25 16.37 -7.39 8.68
N PHE A 26 15.10 -7.01 8.88
CA PHE A 26 14.33 -6.23 7.91
C PHE A 26 14.42 -4.72 8.15
N TYR A 27 15.10 -4.02 7.24
CA TYR A 27 15.20 -2.56 7.26
C TYR A 27 14.42 -1.95 6.10
N ILE A 28 13.28 -1.28 6.37
CA ILE A 28 12.38 -0.80 5.32
C ILE A 28 13.00 0.22 4.35
N ASN A 29 13.97 1.01 4.83
CA ASN A 29 14.69 1.98 4.00
C ASN A 29 15.78 1.32 3.14
N ASP A 30 16.16 0.07 3.41
CA ASP A 30 17.04 -0.70 2.54
C ASP A 30 16.30 -1.11 1.24
N ALA A 31 16.98 -0.93 0.11
CA ALA A 31 16.39 -1.19 -1.19
C ALA A 31 16.13 -2.69 -1.43
N GLY A 32 16.97 -3.57 -0.89
CA GLY A 32 16.81 -5.02 -1.00
C GLY A 32 15.64 -5.54 -0.18
N CYS A 33 15.53 -5.11 1.08
CA CYS A 33 14.39 -5.40 1.94
C CYS A 33 13.08 -4.91 1.31
N ARG A 34 13.06 -3.67 0.82
CA ARG A 34 11.88 -3.10 0.14
C ARG A 34 11.51 -3.85 -1.14
N ALA A 35 12.49 -4.28 -1.93
CA ALA A 35 12.23 -5.07 -3.14
C ALA A 35 11.54 -6.40 -2.78
N LYS A 36 12.05 -7.14 -1.79
CA LYS A 36 11.44 -8.38 -1.31
C LYS A 36 10.00 -8.17 -0.80
N LEU A 37 9.78 -7.09 -0.03
CA LEU A 37 8.46 -6.72 0.45
C LEU A 37 7.50 -6.48 -0.72
N PHE A 38 7.94 -5.69 -1.70
CA PHE A 38 7.15 -5.33 -2.86
C PHE A 38 6.85 -6.52 -3.78
N ASP A 39 7.77 -7.47 -3.92
CA ASP A 39 7.54 -8.75 -4.61
C ASP A 39 6.41 -9.54 -3.93
N ALA A 40 6.43 -9.63 -2.60
CA ALA A 40 5.39 -10.34 -1.85
C ALA A 40 4.03 -9.63 -1.96
N MET A 41 4.02 -8.29 -1.86
CA MET A 41 2.81 -7.47 -2.05
C MET A 41 2.21 -7.63 -3.45
N GLU A 42 3.04 -7.65 -4.49
CA GLU A 42 2.62 -7.86 -5.87
C GLU A 42 1.97 -9.24 -6.05
N ALA A 43 2.58 -10.28 -5.49
CA ALA A 43 2.04 -11.63 -5.53
C ALA A 43 0.63 -11.70 -4.89
N ASP A 44 0.44 -11.06 -3.74
CA ASP A 44 -0.88 -11.00 -3.08
C ASP A 44 -1.88 -10.13 -3.86
N PHE A 45 -1.44 -8.98 -4.38
CA PHE A 45 -2.26 -8.10 -5.21
C PHE A 45 -2.82 -8.83 -6.44
N HIS A 46 -2.05 -9.70 -7.09
CA HIS A 46 -2.51 -10.47 -8.23
C HIS A 46 -3.57 -11.53 -7.89
N ARG A 47 -3.66 -11.94 -6.63
CA ARG A 47 -4.71 -12.85 -6.13
C ARG A 47 -6.02 -12.13 -5.84
N PHE A 48 -6.01 -10.80 -5.79
CA PHE A 48 -7.21 -10.02 -5.52
C PHE A 48 -8.10 -9.96 -6.76
N GLY A 49 -9.40 -9.96 -6.52
CA GLY A 49 -10.41 -9.68 -7.53
C GLY A 49 -10.27 -8.25 -8.08
N PRO A 50 -10.78 -7.97 -9.29
CA PRO A 50 -10.57 -6.70 -9.99
C PRO A 50 -10.95 -5.46 -9.16
N GLU A 51 -12.04 -5.56 -8.40
CA GLU A 51 -12.54 -4.47 -7.55
C GLU A 51 -11.58 -4.16 -6.39
N SER A 52 -11.03 -5.19 -5.75
CA SER A 52 -10.07 -5.01 -4.64
C SER A 52 -8.74 -4.45 -5.14
N ARG A 53 -8.27 -4.91 -6.31
CA ARG A 53 -7.10 -4.34 -6.98
C ARG A 53 -7.31 -2.86 -7.28
N LYS A 54 -8.45 -2.51 -7.86
CA LYS A 54 -8.79 -1.11 -8.14
C LYS A 54 -8.77 -0.25 -6.88
N ARG A 55 -9.33 -0.72 -5.77
CA ARG A 55 -9.35 0.02 -4.50
C ARG A 55 -7.95 0.27 -3.92
N VAL A 56 -7.04 -0.68 -4.05
CA VAL A 56 -5.63 -0.48 -3.69
C VAL A 56 -5.01 0.64 -4.53
N LEU A 57 -5.17 0.59 -5.85
CA LEU A 57 -4.58 1.58 -6.76
C LEU A 57 -5.18 2.98 -6.54
N ASP A 58 -6.51 3.07 -6.46
CA ASP A 58 -7.24 4.32 -6.20
C ASP A 58 -6.80 4.93 -4.86
N ALA A 59 -6.56 4.11 -3.83
CA ALA A 59 -6.05 4.56 -2.54
C ALA A 59 -4.62 5.11 -2.63
N ILE A 60 -3.71 4.43 -3.34
CA ILE A 60 -2.33 4.91 -3.50
C ILE A 60 -2.31 6.24 -4.27
N GLU A 61 -3.03 6.33 -5.40
CA GLU A 61 -3.16 7.56 -6.18
C GLU A 61 -3.77 8.69 -5.35
N PHE A 62 -4.77 8.40 -4.51
CA PHE A 62 -5.37 9.38 -3.62
C PHE A 62 -4.40 9.92 -2.60
N ILE A 63 -3.67 9.04 -1.91
CA ILE A 63 -2.72 9.46 -0.88
C ILE A 63 -1.63 10.34 -1.51
N LEU A 64 -1.09 9.94 -2.66
CA LEU A 64 -0.08 10.71 -3.41
C LEU A 64 -0.61 12.09 -3.86
N SER A 65 -1.88 12.17 -4.23
CA SER A 65 -2.50 13.41 -4.74
C SER A 65 -3.08 14.31 -3.64
N SER A 66 -3.21 13.80 -2.41
CA SER A 66 -3.88 14.49 -1.29
C SER A 66 -3.14 15.72 -0.76
N GLY A 67 -1.84 15.85 -1.04
CA GLY A 67 -0.97 16.86 -0.42
C GLY A 67 -0.73 16.66 1.09
N ASN A 68 -1.24 15.58 1.69
CA ASN A 68 -1.09 15.29 3.12
C ASN A 68 -0.88 13.78 3.36
N ILE A 69 0.25 13.26 2.86
CA ILE A 69 0.59 11.84 2.96
C ILE A 69 0.65 11.34 4.41
N GLU A 70 1.14 12.19 5.33
CA GLU A 70 1.30 11.84 6.75
C GLU A 70 -0.04 11.51 7.41
N LYS A 71 -1.11 12.24 7.06
CA LYS A 71 -2.47 11.95 7.56
C LYS A 71 -2.95 10.55 7.20
N TYR A 72 -2.53 10.02 6.05
CA TYR A 72 -3.00 8.72 5.53
C TYR A 72 -1.99 7.59 5.71
N TRP A 73 -0.78 7.89 6.18
CA TRP A 73 0.30 6.91 6.29
C TRP A 73 -0.07 5.71 7.17
N ARG A 74 -0.90 5.93 8.19
CA ARG A 74 -1.44 4.90 9.07
C ARG A 74 -2.21 3.79 8.34
N ALA A 75 -2.78 4.08 7.17
CA ALA A 75 -3.51 3.11 6.37
C ALA A 75 -2.62 2.29 5.42
N VAL A 76 -1.37 2.72 5.20
CA VAL A 76 -0.38 2.04 4.37
C VAL A 76 0.37 0.99 5.19
N VAL A 77 0.48 1.19 6.50
CA VAL A 77 1.44 0.51 7.37
C VAL A 77 0.74 -0.28 8.48
N PRO A 78 1.16 -1.53 8.79
CA PRO A 78 0.63 -2.28 9.93
C PRO A 78 0.96 -1.60 11.27
N HIS A 79 0.19 -1.90 12.33
CA HIS A 79 0.53 -1.45 13.68
C HIS A 79 1.80 -2.05 14.27
N GLU A 80 2.21 -3.18 13.76
CA GLU A 80 3.23 -4.02 14.37
C GLU A 80 4.60 -3.83 13.72
N VAL A 81 4.67 -3.12 12.58
CA VAL A 81 5.91 -2.91 11.82
C VAL A 81 6.23 -1.42 11.80
N PRO A 82 7.48 -1.01 12.14
CA PRO A 82 7.88 0.40 12.21
C PRO A 82 8.11 1.00 10.81
N LEU A 83 7.14 0.86 9.89
CA LEU A 83 7.21 1.54 8.59
C LEU A 83 6.90 3.05 8.73
N ASP A 84 6.66 3.56 9.93
CA ASP A 84 6.72 4.99 10.24
C ASP A 84 8.14 5.57 10.08
N GLU A 85 9.17 4.72 10.09
CA GLU A 85 10.56 5.09 9.78
C GLU A 85 10.85 5.29 8.29
N VAL A 86 9.87 5.10 7.40
CA VAL A 86 10.06 5.35 5.97
C VAL A 86 10.39 6.81 5.72
N GLU A 87 11.61 7.06 5.27
CA GLU A 87 12.16 8.41 5.05
C GLU A 87 11.47 9.11 3.88
N ASP A 88 11.28 8.39 2.77
CA ASP A 88 10.62 8.89 1.56
C ASP A 88 9.28 8.18 1.33
N LYS A 89 8.26 8.60 2.09
CA LYS A 89 6.89 8.05 1.96
C LYS A 89 6.29 8.24 0.55
N PRO A 90 6.44 9.41 -0.12
CA PRO A 90 5.98 9.55 -1.50
C PRO A 90 6.72 8.63 -2.48
N GLY A 91 8.03 8.47 -2.33
CA GLY A 91 8.83 7.53 -3.13
C GLY A 91 8.38 6.09 -2.90
N TYR A 92 8.19 5.68 -1.65
CA TYR A 92 7.68 4.36 -1.29
C TYR A 92 6.37 4.03 -2.02
N LEU A 93 5.37 4.91 -1.96
CA LEU A 93 4.08 4.69 -2.62
C LEU A 93 4.18 4.68 -4.14
N ARG A 94 5.05 5.52 -4.73
CA ARG A 94 5.28 5.50 -6.19
C ARG A 94 5.93 4.20 -6.63
N SER A 95 6.96 3.75 -5.93
CA SER A 95 7.63 2.48 -6.24
C SER A 95 6.73 1.27 -6.02
N LEU A 96 5.89 1.29 -4.97
CA LEU A 96 4.87 0.27 -4.78
C LEU A 96 3.87 0.27 -5.94
N TYR A 97 3.32 1.43 -6.31
CA TYR A 97 2.38 1.53 -7.43
C TYR A 97 2.99 1.00 -8.73
N GLU A 98 4.23 1.40 -9.02
CA GLU A 98 4.97 0.95 -10.20
C GLU A 98 5.20 -0.56 -10.17
N LYS A 99 5.53 -1.12 -9.00
CA LYS A 99 5.64 -2.57 -8.83
C LYS A 99 4.32 -3.27 -9.18
N LEU A 100 3.20 -2.81 -8.63
CA LEU A 100 1.89 -3.47 -8.79
C LEU A 100 1.33 -3.38 -10.21
N THR A 101 1.77 -2.41 -11.02
CA THR A 101 1.11 -2.05 -12.28
C THR A 101 2.05 -1.98 -13.49
N GLY A 102 3.36 -2.00 -13.27
CA GLY A 102 4.39 -1.80 -14.29
C GLY A 102 4.52 -0.37 -14.82
N HIS A 103 3.84 0.62 -14.23
CA HIS A 103 3.91 2.02 -14.67
C HIS A 103 3.78 3.01 -13.50
N MET A 104 4.25 4.24 -13.70
CA MET A 104 4.14 5.28 -12.67
C MET A 104 2.69 5.71 -12.42
N PRO A 105 2.34 6.06 -11.16
CA PRO A 105 1.01 6.60 -10.86
C PRO A 105 0.78 7.90 -11.62
N SER A 106 -0.41 8.04 -12.20
CA SER A 106 -0.78 9.27 -12.89
C SER A 106 -1.21 10.32 -11.85
N PRO A 107 -0.80 11.59 -11.99
CA PRO A 107 -1.34 12.65 -11.14
C PRO A 107 -2.83 12.82 -11.46
N ARG A 108 -3.69 12.16 -10.69
CA ARG A 108 -5.13 12.36 -10.79
C ARG A 108 -5.51 13.54 -9.91
N GLY A 109 -6.11 14.56 -10.53
CA GLY A 109 -6.89 15.55 -9.80
C GLY A 109 -8.14 14.89 -9.25
N LEU A 110 -8.03 14.17 -8.13
CA LEU A 110 -9.18 13.67 -7.42
C LEU A 110 -9.92 14.89 -6.87
N GLY A 111 -11.06 15.21 -7.49
CA GLY A 111 -11.85 16.40 -7.15
C GLY A 111 -12.27 16.43 -5.68
N SER A 112 -12.89 17.53 -5.26
CA SER A 112 -13.33 17.76 -3.88
C SER A 112 -14.36 16.75 -3.33
N ASP A 113 -14.95 15.92 -4.19
CA ASP A 113 -15.99 14.94 -3.84
C ASP A 113 -15.41 13.53 -3.58
N VAL A 114 -14.35 13.43 -2.77
CA VAL A 114 -13.83 12.16 -2.27
C VAL A 114 -14.36 11.89 -0.87
N GLU A 115 -15.06 10.77 -0.72
CA GLU A 115 -15.43 10.21 0.58
C GLU A 115 -14.37 9.19 0.98
N VAL A 116 -13.69 9.42 2.10
CA VAL A 116 -12.72 8.46 2.65
C VAL A 116 -13.46 7.52 3.59
N VAL A 117 -13.44 6.23 3.28
CA VAL A 117 -14.17 5.18 3.99
C VAL A 117 -13.17 4.27 4.72
N TYR A 118 -13.37 4.13 6.03
CA TYR A 118 -12.59 3.25 6.91
C TYR A 118 -13.42 2.08 7.40
N GLY A 119 -12.78 0.97 7.74
CA GLY A 119 -13.43 -0.17 8.41
C GLY A 119 -13.25 -1.53 7.73
N ARG A 120 -13.88 -2.55 8.29
CA ARG A 120 -13.73 -3.95 7.85
C ARG A 120 -14.44 -4.20 6.52
N HIS A 121 -13.71 -3.95 5.44
CA HIS A 121 -14.09 -4.37 4.10
C HIS A 121 -13.32 -5.64 3.75
N SER A 122 -14.04 -6.64 3.25
CA SER A 122 -13.43 -7.88 2.78
C SER A 122 -12.65 -7.63 1.50
N ILE A 123 -11.50 -8.29 1.38
CA ILE A 123 -10.82 -8.44 0.10
C ILE A 123 -11.60 -9.49 -0.68
N ASP A 124 -11.96 -9.16 -1.91
CA ASP A 124 -12.39 -10.18 -2.86
C ASP A 124 -11.13 -10.84 -3.44
N THR A 125 -11.04 -12.16 -3.36
CA THR A 125 -9.93 -12.95 -3.90
C THR A 125 -10.34 -13.78 -5.12
N ARG A 126 -11.50 -13.49 -5.73
CA ARG A 126 -11.99 -14.23 -6.90
C ARG A 126 -11.21 -13.85 -8.16
N THR A 127 -10.50 -14.84 -8.72
CA THR A 127 -9.89 -14.84 -10.06
C THR A 127 -10.92 -15.07 -11.14
#